data_AF-A0A378WZ65-F1
#
_entry.id   AF-A0A378WZ65-F1
#
_cell.length_a   1.000
_cell.length_b   1.000
_cell.length_c   1.000
_cell.angle_alpha   90.00
_cell.angle_beta   90.00
_cell.angle_gamma   90.00
#
_symmetry.space_group_name_H-M   'P 1'
#
loop_
_entity.id
_entity.type
_entity.pdbx_description
1 polymer ?
#
loop_
_entity_poly.entity_id
_entity_poly.type
_entity_poly.pdbx_seq_one_letter_code
_entity_poly.pdbx_strand_id
1 'polypeptide(L)'
;MTIAPLFILYDYSWMPEGANTKAEALAIARDRNVVATDEFLLASDPYLTRDAWCRARVQYSRRRLDALEPDTAVVLINHFPMLREPTRMLFYPEFSLWCGTEDTADWHTRYNVVCSVYGHLHIPRTTFYDGVRFEEVSLGYPREWQRRGLPDKLLRQILPAPEYGPGDLNEWGGHFKITPAMREAAAEMRRLADRRRGVR
;
A
#
# COMPACT_ATOMS: atom_id res chain seq x y z
N MET A 1 13.55 16.64 -12.86
CA MET A 1 13.00 15.68 -11.88
C MET A 1 11.89 16.34 -11.09
N THR A 2 10.79 15.64 -10.86
CA THR A 2 9.62 16.12 -10.12
C THR A 2 9.36 15.21 -8.92
N ILE A 3 9.16 15.79 -7.75
CA ILE A 3 8.63 15.10 -6.57
C ILE A 3 7.14 15.39 -6.53
N ALA A 4 6.30 14.37 -6.71
CA ALA A 4 4.86 14.48 -6.85
C ALA A 4 4.16 13.95 -5.59
N PRO A 5 3.90 14.81 -4.58
CA PRO A 5 3.02 14.47 -3.47
C PRO A 5 1.58 14.42 -3.95
N LEU A 6 0.95 13.26 -3.75
CA LEU A 6 -0.40 12.97 -4.16
C LEU A 6 -1.29 12.78 -2.94
N PHE A 7 -2.57 13.06 -3.16
CA PHE A 7 -3.65 12.71 -2.26
C PHE A 7 -4.74 12.10 -3.10
N ILE A 8 -4.79 10.76 -3.14
CA ILE A 8 -5.69 9.98 -4.02
C ILE A 8 -6.85 9.32 -3.26
N LEU A 9 -6.66 8.91 -2.00
CA LEU A 9 -7.58 8.03 -1.26
C LEU A 9 -7.69 6.64 -1.93
N TYR A 10 -8.89 6.05 -1.84
CA TYR A 10 -9.29 4.75 -2.37
C TYR A 10 -10.74 4.82 -2.84
N ASP A 11 -11.12 3.93 -3.76
CA ASP A 11 -12.46 3.88 -4.37
C ASP A 11 -13.14 2.52 -4.24
N TYR A 12 -12.61 1.64 -3.38
CA TYR A 12 -13.08 0.28 -3.15
C TYR A 12 -12.92 -0.66 -4.36
N SER A 13 -12.15 -0.28 -5.39
CA SER A 13 -11.96 -1.11 -6.59
C SER A 13 -11.15 -2.38 -6.33
N TRP A 14 -10.32 -2.39 -5.29
CA TRP A 14 -9.53 -3.56 -4.87
C TRP A 14 -10.39 -4.53 -4.07
N MET A 15 -11.37 -5.11 -4.74
CA MET A 15 -12.35 -6.00 -4.13
C MET A 15 -11.73 -7.35 -3.75
N PRO A 16 -12.11 -7.93 -2.59
CA PRO A 16 -11.72 -9.29 -2.24
C PRO A 16 -12.34 -10.30 -3.21
N GLU A 17 -11.76 -11.49 -3.27
CA GLU A 17 -12.32 -12.61 -4.02
C GLU A 17 -13.77 -12.90 -3.59
N GLY A 18 -14.64 -13.12 -4.58
CA GLY A 18 -16.06 -13.40 -4.38
C GLY A 18 -16.98 -12.16 -4.42
N ALA A 19 -16.44 -10.94 -4.54
CA ALA A 19 -17.23 -9.74 -4.76
C ALA A 19 -17.10 -9.21 -6.20
N ASN A 20 -18.22 -8.77 -6.78
CA ASN A 20 -18.26 -8.07 -8.08
C ASN A 20 -18.76 -6.63 -7.95
N THR A 21 -19.28 -6.26 -6.78
CA THR A 21 -19.74 -4.89 -6.49
C THR A 21 -19.17 -4.39 -5.17
N LYS A 22 -19.09 -3.05 -5.04
CA LYS A 22 -18.70 -2.39 -3.77
C LYS A 22 -19.57 -2.85 -2.59
N ALA A 23 -20.88 -3.02 -2.81
CA ALA A 23 -21.80 -3.43 -1.76
C ALA A 23 -21.52 -4.86 -1.27
N GLU A 24 -21.32 -5.81 -2.20
CA GLU A 24 -20.91 -7.18 -1.88
C GLU A 24 -19.56 -7.20 -1.18
N ALA A 25 -18.58 -6.44 -1.67
CA ALA A 25 -17.25 -6.39 -1.08
C ALA A 25 -17.28 -5.89 0.37
N LEU A 26 -18.03 -4.82 0.64
CA LEU A 26 -18.23 -4.30 1.99
C LEU A 26 -19.01 -5.29 2.88
N ALA A 27 -19.96 -6.04 2.33
CA ALA A 27 -20.66 -7.09 3.06
C ALA A 27 -19.70 -8.22 3.46
N ILE A 28 -18.89 -8.74 2.53
CA ILE A 28 -17.86 -9.75 2.82
C ILE A 28 -16.89 -9.27 3.91
N ALA A 29 -16.42 -8.03 3.79
CA ALA A 29 -15.50 -7.45 4.76
C ALA A 29 -16.13 -7.32 6.16
N ARG A 30 -17.40 -6.90 6.23
CA ARG A 30 -18.19 -6.83 7.48
C ARG A 30 -18.40 -8.22 8.10
N ASP A 31 -18.81 -9.21 7.31
CA ASP A 31 -19.03 -10.58 7.78
C ASP A 31 -17.75 -11.21 8.35
N ARG A 32 -16.59 -10.83 7.79
CA ARG A 32 -15.27 -11.26 8.26
C ARG A 32 -14.68 -10.37 9.36
N ASN A 33 -15.42 -9.39 9.86
CA ASN A 33 -14.98 -8.42 10.88
C ASN A 33 -13.71 -7.63 10.49
N VAL A 34 -13.58 -7.31 9.20
CA VAL A 34 -12.50 -6.50 8.64
C VAL A 34 -13.10 -5.22 8.06
N VAL A 35 -13.23 -4.19 8.89
CA VAL A 35 -13.80 -2.90 8.47
C VAL A 35 -12.85 -1.78 8.88
N ALA A 36 -12.45 -0.93 7.94
CA ALA A 36 -11.64 0.24 8.26
C ALA A 36 -12.42 1.26 9.10
N THR A 37 -11.75 1.83 10.09
CA THR A 37 -12.32 2.89 10.95
C THR A 37 -12.77 4.11 10.15
N ASP A 38 -12.16 4.34 8.98
CA ASP A 38 -12.55 5.37 8.04
C ASP A 38 -14.04 5.37 7.73
N GLU A 39 -14.70 4.20 7.71
CA GLU A 39 -16.14 4.09 7.48
C GLU A 39 -16.97 4.95 8.44
N PHE A 40 -16.45 5.17 9.64
CA PHE A 40 -17.10 5.91 10.72
C PHE A 40 -16.50 7.30 10.96
N LEU A 41 -15.22 7.50 10.63
CA LEU A 41 -14.48 8.72 11.01
C LEU A 41 -14.06 9.61 9.84
N LEU A 42 -13.94 9.08 8.63
CA LEU A 42 -13.52 9.86 7.46
C LEU A 42 -14.75 10.38 6.71
N ALA A 43 -15.24 11.56 7.05
CA ALA A 43 -16.31 12.21 6.29
C ALA A 43 -15.85 12.55 4.86
N SER A 44 -16.74 12.38 3.87
CA SER A 44 -16.40 12.64 2.46
C SER A 44 -16.89 13.99 1.93
N ASP A 45 -17.53 14.82 2.75
CA ASP A 45 -18.02 16.13 2.34
C ASP A 45 -16.93 16.98 1.68
N PRO A 46 -17.23 17.67 0.56
CA PRO A 46 -18.55 17.84 -0.08
C PRO A 46 -18.92 16.72 -1.07
N TYR A 47 -18.14 15.64 -1.17
CA TYR A 47 -18.41 14.53 -2.06
C TYR A 47 -19.42 13.56 -1.43
N LEU A 48 -20.35 13.07 -2.26
CA LEU A 48 -21.38 12.12 -1.83
C LEU A 48 -20.79 10.83 -1.23
N THR A 49 -19.63 10.39 -1.73
CA THR A 49 -18.93 9.20 -1.23
C THR A 49 -17.41 9.36 -1.32
N ARG A 50 -16.67 8.56 -0.53
CA ARG A 50 -15.20 8.50 -0.58
C ARG A 50 -14.66 8.09 -1.95
N ASP A 51 -15.36 7.21 -2.67
CA ASP A 51 -14.97 6.81 -4.02
C ASP A 51 -15.22 7.92 -5.06
N ALA A 52 -16.26 8.74 -4.89
CA ALA A 52 -16.43 9.94 -5.72
C ALA A 52 -15.32 10.97 -5.45
N TRP A 53 -14.92 11.14 -4.19
CA TRP A 53 -13.78 11.98 -3.81
C TRP A 53 -12.47 11.45 -4.42
N CYS A 54 -12.21 10.15 -4.30
CA CYS A 54 -11.05 9.49 -4.87
C CYS A 54 -10.96 9.72 -6.38
N ARG A 55 -12.03 9.45 -7.14
CA ARG A 55 -12.06 9.69 -8.60
C ARG A 55 -11.77 11.16 -8.96
N ALA A 56 -12.31 12.12 -8.20
CA ALA A 56 -11.99 13.54 -8.43
C ALA A 56 -10.50 13.85 -8.18
N ARG A 57 -9.90 13.24 -7.16
CA ARG A 57 -8.48 13.35 -6.86
C ARG A 57 -7.58 12.68 -7.90
N VAL A 58 -7.95 11.50 -8.38
CA VAL A 58 -7.30 10.81 -9.50
C VAL A 58 -7.27 11.72 -10.72
N GLN A 59 -8.42 12.24 -11.14
CA GLN A 59 -8.51 13.12 -12.31
C GLN A 59 -7.66 14.39 -12.16
N TYR A 60 -7.70 15.02 -10.98
CA TYR A 60 -6.89 16.19 -10.67
C TYR A 60 -5.40 15.89 -10.81
N SER A 61 -4.93 14.80 -10.19
CA SER A 61 -3.52 14.43 -10.20
C SER A 61 -3.06 13.98 -11.58
N ARG A 62 -3.89 13.20 -12.30
CA ARG A 62 -3.62 12.75 -13.68
C ARG A 62 -3.35 13.92 -14.60
N ARG A 63 -4.23 14.94 -14.61
CA ARG A 63 -4.03 16.15 -15.43
C ARG A 63 -2.70 16.86 -15.16
N ARG A 64 -2.21 16.84 -13.93
CA ARG A 64 -0.94 17.50 -13.56
C ARG A 64 0.27 16.66 -13.94
N LEU A 65 0.16 15.34 -13.85
CA LEU A 65 1.22 14.42 -14.28
C LEU A 65 1.31 14.36 -15.82
N ASP A 66 0.17 14.36 -16.52
CA ASP A 66 0.09 14.43 -17.99
C ASP A 66 0.67 15.74 -18.55
N ALA A 67 0.78 16.81 -17.74
CA ALA A 67 1.35 18.10 -18.13
C ALA A 67 2.87 18.19 -17.90
N LEU A 68 3.52 17.13 -17.41
CA LEU A 68 4.97 17.08 -17.28
C LEU A 68 5.62 16.82 -18.65
N GLU A 69 6.83 17.35 -18.85
CA GLU A 69 7.63 17.01 -20.03
C GLU A 69 7.92 15.49 -20.06
N PRO A 70 7.84 14.81 -21.22
CA PRO A 70 7.84 13.34 -21.33
C PRO A 70 8.97 12.60 -20.58
N ASP A 71 10.18 13.18 -20.52
CA ASP A 71 11.35 12.56 -19.90
C ASP A 71 11.59 13.02 -18.45
N THR A 72 10.63 13.74 -17.86
CA THR A 72 10.75 14.19 -16.47
C THR A 72 10.74 12.99 -15.54
N ALA A 73 11.88 12.66 -14.93
CA ALA A 73 11.92 11.65 -13.86
C ALA A 73 11.02 12.06 -12.69
N VAL A 74 10.17 11.14 -12.21
CA VAL A 74 9.20 11.40 -11.14
C VAL A 74 9.44 10.53 -9.91
N VAL A 75 9.33 11.13 -8.71
CA VAL A 75 9.11 10.38 -7.47
C VAL A 75 7.65 10.57 -7.07
N LEU A 76 6.86 9.49 -7.11
CA LEU A 76 5.48 9.52 -6.62
C LEU A 76 5.48 9.36 -5.10
N ILE A 77 4.69 10.16 -4.40
CA ILE A 77 4.48 10.02 -2.96
C ILE A 77 2.97 10.00 -2.71
N ASN A 78 2.44 8.91 -2.18
CA ASN A 78 1.02 8.79 -1.82
C ASN A 78 0.91 7.94 -0.56
N HIS A 79 -0.03 8.25 0.34
CA HIS A 79 -0.18 7.45 1.56
C HIS A 79 -0.49 5.98 1.24
N PHE A 80 -1.44 5.77 0.33
CA PHE A 80 -1.85 4.48 -0.19
C PHE A 80 -0.88 4.00 -1.29
N PRO A 81 -0.59 2.71 -1.39
CA PRO A 81 0.14 2.19 -2.55
C PRO A 81 -0.57 2.57 -3.86
N MET A 82 0.22 2.91 -4.89
CA MET A 82 -0.31 3.25 -6.22
C MET A 82 -0.65 2.00 -7.06
N LEU A 83 -0.30 0.82 -6.55
CA LEU A 83 -0.38 -0.48 -7.20
C LEU A 83 -0.94 -1.50 -6.19
N ARG A 84 -1.71 -2.49 -6.66
CA ARG A 84 -2.44 -3.43 -5.78
C ARG A 84 -1.53 -4.49 -5.14
N GLU A 85 -0.48 -4.91 -5.84
CA GLU A 85 0.46 -5.97 -5.51
C GLU A 85 0.98 -5.92 -4.06
N PRO A 86 1.35 -4.75 -3.50
CA PRO A 86 1.68 -4.60 -2.11
C PRO A 86 0.69 -5.19 -1.11
N THR A 87 -0.61 -5.15 -1.41
CA THR A 87 -1.68 -5.62 -0.51
C THR A 87 -1.75 -7.14 -0.41
N ARG A 88 -1.10 -7.89 -1.31
CA ARG A 88 -1.05 -9.37 -1.26
C ARG A 88 -0.37 -9.92 -0.01
N MET A 89 0.40 -9.08 0.70
CA MET A 89 1.04 -9.45 1.98
C MET A 89 0.13 -9.29 3.20
N LEU A 90 -1.04 -8.67 3.06
CA LEU A 90 -1.96 -8.48 4.18
C LEU A 90 -2.39 -9.83 4.77
N PHE A 91 -2.52 -9.88 6.09
CA PHE A 91 -3.12 -11.03 6.77
C PHE A 91 -4.63 -11.12 6.50
N TYR A 92 -5.28 -9.98 6.29
CA TYR A 92 -6.71 -9.86 5.99
C TYR A 92 -6.87 -9.18 4.62
N PRO A 93 -6.96 -9.93 3.51
CA PRO A 93 -7.02 -9.36 2.16
C PRO A 93 -8.27 -8.52 1.91
N GLU A 94 -9.34 -8.69 2.68
CA GLU A 94 -10.56 -7.86 2.62
C GLU A 94 -10.24 -6.39 2.90
N PHE A 95 -9.18 -6.12 3.69
CA PHE A 95 -8.77 -4.76 4.00
C PHE A 95 -8.23 -4.00 2.76
N SER A 96 -7.88 -4.70 1.67
CA SER A 96 -7.43 -4.06 0.43
C SER A 96 -8.44 -3.08 -0.16
N LEU A 97 -9.73 -3.18 0.19
CA LEU A 97 -10.77 -2.22 -0.16
C LEU A 97 -10.45 -0.78 0.20
N TRP A 98 -9.71 -0.57 1.29
CA TRP A 98 -9.33 0.75 1.79
C TRP A 98 -7.88 1.10 1.49
N CYS A 99 -7.23 0.39 0.56
CA CYS A 99 -5.80 0.52 0.31
C CYS A 99 -5.42 1.22 -0.99
N GLY A 100 -6.35 1.58 -1.87
CA GLY A 100 -6.03 2.27 -3.12
C GLY A 100 -7.14 2.21 -4.17
N THR A 101 -6.77 2.39 -5.44
CA THR A 101 -7.66 2.36 -6.61
C THR A 101 -6.94 1.68 -7.79
N GLU A 102 -7.69 1.02 -8.67
CA GLU A 102 -7.15 0.46 -9.93
C GLU A 102 -6.77 1.57 -10.94
N ASP A 103 -7.31 2.79 -10.79
CA ASP A 103 -7.08 3.91 -11.72
C ASP A 103 -5.62 4.43 -11.77
N THR A 104 -4.78 3.96 -10.84
CA THR A 104 -3.36 4.31 -10.73
C THR A 104 -2.40 3.18 -11.09
N ALA A 105 -2.93 2.02 -11.50
CA ALA A 105 -2.14 0.78 -11.64
C ALA A 105 -0.96 0.88 -12.62
N ASP A 106 -1.01 1.76 -13.61
CA ASP A 106 0.04 1.98 -14.61
C ASP A 106 0.89 3.24 -14.36
N TRP A 107 0.64 4.00 -13.28
CA TRP A 107 1.26 5.32 -13.12
C TRP A 107 2.77 5.25 -12.94
N HIS A 108 3.29 4.16 -12.35
CA HIS A 108 4.74 3.98 -12.18
C HIS A 108 5.48 3.78 -13.50
N THR A 109 4.87 3.12 -14.48
CA THR A 109 5.46 2.96 -15.81
C THR A 109 5.11 4.12 -16.75
N ARG A 110 3.92 4.71 -16.61
CA ARG A 110 3.43 5.79 -17.48
C ARG A 110 4.17 7.12 -17.30
N TYR A 111 4.57 7.49 -16.09
CA TYR A 111 5.13 8.83 -15.80
C TYR A 111 6.63 8.83 -15.47
N ASN A 112 7.43 7.95 -16.09
CA ASN A 112 8.88 7.84 -15.87
C ASN A 112 9.26 7.87 -14.36
N VAL A 113 8.61 7.01 -13.58
CA VAL A 113 8.76 7.02 -12.12
C VAL A 113 10.04 6.28 -11.73
N VAL A 114 10.91 6.96 -10.99
CA VAL A 114 12.15 6.37 -10.47
C VAL A 114 11.96 5.78 -9.08
N CYS A 115 10.95 6.23 -8.33
CA CYS A 115 10.56 5.67 -7.05
C CYS A 115 9.10 6.01 -6.69
N SER A 116 8.35 5.03 -6.17
CA SER A 116 7.02 5.23 -5.59
C SER A 116 7.05 5.02 -4.08
N VAL A 117 6.86 6.10 -3.32
CA VAL A 117 6.90 6.11 -1.85
C VAL A 117 5.47 6.03 -1.31
N TYR A 118 5.24 5.09 -0.40
CA TYR A 118 3.94 4.92 0.23
C TYR A 118 4.05 4.36 1.65
N GLY A 119 2.91 4.28 2.34
CA GLY A 119 2.81 3.68 3.67
C GLY A 119 1.54 2.86 3.78
N HIS A 120 0.70 3.22 4.76
CA HIS A 120 -0.61 2.64 5.03
C HIS A 120 -0.61 1.18 5.51
N LEU A 121 0.17 0.29 4.88
CA LEU A 121 0.12 -1.14 5.11
C LEU A 121 0.83 -1.59 6.40
N HIS A 122 1.74 -0.78 6.93
CA HIS A 122 2.55 -1.11 8.11
C HIS A 122 3.53 -2.27 7.87
N ILE A 123 3.94 -2.44 6.61
CA ILE A 123 4.83 -3.50 6.13
C ILE A 123 6.05 -2.83 5.44
N PRO A 124 6.98 -2.23 6.20
CA PRO A 124 8.10 -1.50 5.63
C PRO A 124 9.05 -2.42 4.88
N ARG A 125 9.24 -2.09 3.61
CA ARG A 125 10.06 -2.84 2.66
C ARG A 125 10.40 -2.01 1.43
N THR A 126 11.38 -2.51 0.68
CA THR A 126 11.69 -2.09 -0.68
C THR A 126 11.31 -3.22 -1.63
N THR A 127 10.52 -2.91 -2.65
CA THR A 127 10.08 -3.86 -3.69
C THR A 127 10.28 -3.25 -5.07
N PHE A 128 10.27 -4.07 -6.11
CA PHE A 128 10.39 -3.60 -7.49
C PHE A 128 9.24 -4.16 -8.32
N TYR A 129 8.57 -3.27 -9.05
CA TYR A 129 7.48 -3.60 -9.97
C TYR A 129 7.78 -2.94 -11.32
N ASP A 130 7.85 -3.73 -12.38
CA ASP A 130 8.20 -3.26 -13.73
C ASP A 130 9.51 -2.45 -13.78
N GLY A 131 10.49 -2.85 -12.95
CA GLY A 131 11.78 -2.16 -12.80
C GLY A 131 11.73 -0.90 -11.93
N VAL A 132 10.54 -0.42 -11.51
CA VAL A 132 10.39 0.75 -10.64
C VAL A 132 10.48 0.35 -9.18
N ARG A 133 11.25 1.12 -8.40
CA ARG A 133 11.41 0.90 -6.96
C ARG A 133 10.21 1.44 -6.16
N PHE A 134 9.64 0.61 -5.31
CA PHE A 134 8.56 0.95 -4.40
C PHE A 134 9.05 0.86 -2.96
N GLU A 135 8.80 1.93 -2.20
CA GLU A 135 9.25 2.08 -0.83
C GLU A 135 8.04 2.19 0.10
N GLU A 136 7.77 1.11 0.85
CA GLU A 136 6.89 1.18 2.00
C GLU A 136 7.72 1.68 3.18
N VAL A 137 7.37 2.88 3.67
CA VAL A 137 8.15 3.63 4.65
C VAL A 137 7.44 3.81 6.00
N SER A 138 6.44 2.96 6.29
CA SER A 138 5.72 2.99 7.55
C SER A 138 6.62 2.61 8.73
N LEU A 139 6.39 3.25 9.88
CA LEU A 139 6.90 2.77 11.15
C LEU A 139 5.94 1.74 11.76
N GLY A 140 4.66 2.09 11.78
CA GLY A 140 3.59 1.34 12.44
C GLY A 140 3.42 1.70 13.91
N TYR A 141 2.53 0.99 14.59
CA TYR A 141 2.25 1.15 16.01
C TYR A 141 3.37 0.57 16.89
N PRO A 142 3.51 1.03 18.15
CA PRO A 142 4.49 0.50 19.12
C PRO A 142 4.59 -1.02 19.16
N ARG A 143 3.46 -1.72 19.24
CA ARG A 143 3.41 -3.19 19.31
C ARG A 143 3.95 -3.86 18.04
N GLU A 144 3.85 -3.21 16.89
CA GLU A 144 4.30 -3.77 15.60
C GLU A 144 5.83 -3.68 15.49
N TRP A 145 6.41 -2.50 15.70
CA TRP A 145 7.87 -2.34 15.60
C TRP A 145 8.62 -2.91 16.80
N GLN A 146 8.01 -3.04 17.98
CA GLN A 146 8.63 -3.78 19.09
C GLN A 146 8.82 -5.27 18.77
N ARG A 147 7.95 -5.86 17.96
CA ARG A 147 8.03 -7.27 17.57
C ARG A 147 8.99 -7.51 16.40
N ARG A 148 8.98 -6.62 15.40
CA ARG A 148 9.85 -6.71 14.21
C ARG A 148 11.27 -6.18 14.47
N GLY A 149 11.42 -5.29 15.45
CA GLY A 149 12.59 -4.44 15.60
C GLY A 149 12.47 -3.16 14.76
N LEU A 150 13.33 -2.20 15.08
CA LEU A 150 13.55 -1.00 14.24
C LEU A 150 14.66 -1.29 13.22
N PRO A 151 14.57 -0.73 12.00
CA PRO A 151 15.69 -0.78 11.06
C PRO A 151 16.87 0.05 11.60
N ASP A 152 18.09 -0.29 11.18
CA ASP A 152 19.31 0.44 11.56
C ASP A 152 19.22 1.93 11.21
N LYS A 153 18.57 2.24 10.08
CA LYS A 153 18.20 3.60 9.68
C LYS A 153 16.68 3.73 9.67
N LEU A 154 16.14 4.54 10.58
CA LEU A 154 14.71 4.79 10.66
C LEU A 154 14.18 5.51 9.42
N LEU A 155 14.93 6.48 8.91
CA LEU A 155 14.57 7.21 7.69
C LEU A 155 14.97 6.39 6.46
N ARG A 156 14.01 6.16 5.55
CA ARG A 156 14.29 5.53 4.25
C ARG A 156 14.90 6.55 3.29
N GLN A 157 16.07 6.24 2.75
CA GLN A 157 16.67 7.03 1.69
C GLN A 157 15.91 6.80 0.37
N ILE A 158 15.41 7.88 -0.23
CA ILE A 158 14.73 7.83 -1.53
C ILE A 158 15.67 8.31 -2.65
N LEU A 159 16.31 9.45 -2.44
CA LEU A 159 17.29 10.03 -3.35
C LEU A 159 18.53 10.51 -2.56
N PRO A 160 19.75 10.41 -3.13
CA PRO A 160 20.09 9.64 -4.33
C PRO A 160 19.70 8.16 -4.15
N ALA A 161 19.46 7.46 -5.26
CA ALA A 161 18.97 6.09 -5.19
C ALA A 161 19.94 5.23 -4.36
N PRO A 162 19.47 4.55 -3.31
CA PRO A 162 20.34 3.68 -2.52
C PRO A 162 20.71 2.43 -3.33
N GLU A 163 21.93 1.95 -3.14
CA GLU A 163 22.36 0.64 -3.62
C GLU A 163 22.11 -0.38 -2.52
N TYR A 164 21.48 -1.51 -2.88
CA TYR A 164 21.24 -2.63 -1.98
C TYR A 164 22.12 -3.80 -2.40
N GLY A 165 23.10 -4.15 -1.58
CA GLY A 165 23.97 -5.30 -1.76
C GLY A 165 23.31 -6.62 -1.33
N PRO A 166 23.97 -7.76 -1.61
CA PRO A 166 23.50 -9.06 -1.14
C PRO A 166 23.33 -9.09 0.39
N GLY A 167 22.10 -9.32 0.85
CA GLY A 167 21.77 -9.43 2.28
C GLY A 167 21.25 -8.15 2.94
N ASP A 168 21.22 -7.01 2.25
CA ASP A 168 20.66 -5.75 2.77
C ASP A 168 19.13 -5.81 2.91
N LEU A 169 18.48 -6.52 2.00
CA LEU A 169 17.05 -6.79 2.02
C LEU A 169 16.80 -8.27 2.27
N ASN A 170 15.81 -8.58 3.11
CA ASN A 170 15.34 -9.96 3.26
C ASN A 170 14.49 -10.41 2.05
N GLU A 171 14.06 -11.67 2.03
CA GLU A 171 13.30 -12.27 0.91
C GLU A 171 11.98 -11.54 0.57
N TRP A 172 11.46 -10.70 1.47
CA TRP A 172 10.24 -9.90 1.28
C TRP A 172 10.53 -8.41 1.05
N GLY A 173 11.81 -8.03 0.90
CA GLY A 173 12.26 -6.65 0.74
C GLY A 173 12.43 -5.87 2.04
N GLY A 174 12.33 -6.52 3.21
CA GLY A 174 12.43 -5.85 4.50
C GLY A 174 13.89 -5.57 4.91
N HIS A 175 14.10 -4.45 5.61
CA HIS A 175 15.40 -3.94 6.05
C HIS A 175 15.83 -4.52 7.42
N PHE A 176 15.54 -5.80 7.65
CA PHE A 176 15.82 -6.50 8.90
C PHE A 176 15.97 -8.00 8.63
N LYS A 177 16.73 -8.68 9.48
CA LYS A 177 16.93 -10.14 9.37
C LYS A 177 15.69 -10.88 9.88
N ILE A 178 15.19 -11.81 9.08
CA ILE A 178 14.08 -12.68 9.48
C ILE A 178 14.64 -13.83 10.31
N THR A 179 14.24 -13.93 11.58
CA THR A 179 14.60 -15.06 12.44
C THR A 179 13.63 -16.22 12.27
N PRO A 180 14.02 -17.47 12.62
CA PRO A 180 13.10 -18.62 12.63
C PRO A 180 11.85 -18.35 13.48
N ALA A 181 12.01 -17.73 14.65
CA ALA A 181 10.89 -17.36 15.52
C ALA A 181 9.93 -16.36 14.85
N MET A 182 10.43 -15.41 14.07
CA MET A 182 9.58 -14.49 13.31
C MET A 182 8.78 -15.22 12.23
N ARG A 183 9.38 -16.23 11.55
CA ARG A 183 8.68 -17.05 10.54
C ARG A 183 7.55 -17.84 11.17
N GLU A 184 7.82 -18.54 12.26
CA GLU A 184 6.83 -19.33 12.98
C GLU A 184 5.67 -18.44 13.47
N ALA A 185 6.01 -17.30 14.06
CA ALA A 185 5.01 -16.39 14.59
C ALA A 185 4.20 -15.69 13.48
N ALA A 186 4.75 -15.51 12.27
CA ALA A 186 4.00 -15.04 11.10
C ALA A 186 3.08 -16.14 10.54
N ALA A 187 3.54 -17.39 10.50
CA ALA A 187 2.72 -18.53 10.10
C ALA A 187 1.53 -18.74 11.04
N GLU A 188 1.73 -18.64 12.35
CA GLU A 188 0.63 -18.75 13.32
C GLU A 188 -0.36 -17.58 13.19
N MET A 189 0.12 -16.35 12.96
CA MET A 189 -0.77 -15.22 12.67
C MET A 189 -1.61 -15.45 11.41
N ARG A 190 -1.04 -16.02 10.36
CA ARG A 190 -1.78 -16.37 9.14
C ARG A 190 -2.86 -17.43 9.43
N ARG A 191 -2.52 -18.50 10.14
CA ARG A 191 -3.49 -19.53 10.56
C ARG A 191 -4.62 -18.96 11.42
N LEU A 192 -4.32 -18.02 12.32
CA LEU A 192 -5.33 -17.34 13.14
C LEU A 192 -6.22 -16.44 12.29
N ALA A 193 -5.65 -15.69 11.34
CA ALA A 193 -6.39 -14.84 10.43
C ALA A 193 -7.35 -15.67 9.55
N ASP A 194 -6.88 -16.76 8.95
CA ASP A 194 -7.69 -17.62 8.11
C ASP A 194 -8.84 -18.29 8.88
N ARG A 195 -8.57 -18.77 10.11
CA ARG A 195 -9.62 -19.26 11.03
C ARG A 195 -10.69 -18.19 11.31
N ARG A 196 -10.28 -16.96 11.60
CA ARG A 196 -11.23 -15.85 11.85
C ARG A 196 -12.04 -15.48 10.62
N ARG A 197 -11.46 -15.62 9.42
CA ARG A 197 -12.12 -15.35 8.14
C ARG A 197 -13.05 -16.50 7.69
N GLY A 198 -13.08 -17.61 8.42
CA GLY A 198 -13.86 -18.80 8.06
C GLY A 198 -13.30 -19.57 6.87
N VAL A 199 -12.04 -19.32 6.49
CA VAL A 199 -11.32 -20.06 5.45
C VAL A 199 -10.77 -21.32 6.12
N ARG A 200 -11.26 -22.49 5.71
CA ARG A 200 -10.78 -23.79 6.20
C ARG A 200 -9.58 -24.28 5.40
#